data_AF-A0A2N0V0F4-F1
#
_entry.id   AF-A0A2N0V0F4-F1
#
_cell.length_a   1.000
_cell.length_b   1.000
_cell.length_c   1.000
_cell.angle_alpha   90.00
_cell.angle_beta   90.00
_cell.angle_gamma   90.00
#
_symmetry.space_group_name_H-M   'P 1'
#
loop_
_entity.id
_entity.type
_entity.pdbx_description
1 polymer ?
#
loop_
_entity_poly.entity_id
_entity_poly.type
_entity_poly.pdbx_seq_one_letter_code
_entity_poly.pdbx_strand_id
1 'polypeptide(L)'
;MGFEEVKKFKYKFKRISSINIELIEEFSCGLEELDKKLIQMKENDEGTTFVFLDETNGQIIGYCTYCASGLKKAYENDSITYPAAEIKYFAIDKTYQHKSYDDDFKFSDLMLCEVLKKLIEISEEAISFDYILLYSVPEAVNFYKRNGFCEFTEFM
;
A
#
# COMPACT_ATOMS: atom_id res chain seq x y z
N MET A 1 9.42 -28.94 -20.41
CA MET A 1 9.64 -27.49 -20.39
C MET A 1 9.96 -27.12 -18.95
N GLY A 2 11.16 -26.61 -18.69
CA GLY A 2 11.58 -26.27 -17.33
C GLY A 2 10.75 -25.11 -16.81
N PHE A 3 10.12 -25.28 -15.67
CA PHE A 3 9.60 -24.16 -14.89
C PHE A 3 10.83 -23.40 -14.39
N GLU A 4 11.09 -22.21 -14.93
CA GLU A 4 11.97 -21.28 -14.22
C GLU A 4 11.25 -20.96 -12.92
N GLU A 5 11.77 -21.47 -11.80
CA GLU A 5 11.40 -20.98 -10.48
C GLU A 5 11.64 -19.48 -10.49
N VAL A 6 10.55 -18.70 -10.55
CA VAL A 6 10.62 -17.27 -10.27
C VAL A 6 11.27 -17.18 -8.90
N LYS A 7 12.46 -16.58 -8.82
CA LYS A 7 13.13 -16.32 -7.56
C LYS A 7 12.14 -15.61 -6.65
N LYS A 8 11.57 -16.34 -5.68
CA LYS A 8 10.67 -15.77 -4.68
C LYS A 8 11.46 -14.67 -3.98
N PHE A 9 11.11 -13.42 -4.25
CA PHE A 9 11.64 -12.28 -3.51
C PHE A 9 11.36 -12.55 -2.04
N LYS A 10 12.41 -12.65 -1.24
CA LYS A 10 12.26 -12.78 0.21
C LYS A 10 12.15 -11.37 0.76
N TYR A 11 11.02 -11.08 1.39
CA TYR A 11 10.77 -9.78 1.99
C TYR A 11 10.22 -9.92 3.40
N LYS A 12 10.36 -8.85 4.18
CA LYS A 12 9.76 -8.74 5.51
C LYS A 12 9.16 -7.37 5.76
N PHE A 13 8.15 -7.35 6.63
CA PHE A 13 7.47 -6.13 7.07
C PHE A 13 8.19 -5.54 8.27
N LYS A 14 8.39 -4.21 8.24
CA LYS A 14 8.85 -3.46 9.40
C LYS A 14 8.10 -2.15 9.53
N ARG A 15 7.82 -1.75 10.77
CA ARG A 15 7.32 -0.40 11.08
C ARG A 15 8.40 0.62 10.72
N ILE A 16 8.01 1.74 10.12
CA ILE A 16 8.95 2.78 9.71
C ILE A 16 9.80 3.31 10.87
N SER A 17 9.24 3.31 12.09
CA SER A 17 9.95 3.69 13.32
C SER A 17 11.20 2.85 13.60
N SER A 18 11.25 1.61 13.09
CA SER A 18 12.38 0.69 13.23
C SER A 18 13.40 0.74 12.09
N ILE A 19 13.20 1.64 11.12
CA ILE A 19 14.03 1.78 9.92
C ILE A 19 14.99 2.94 10.08
N ASN A 20 16.24 2.75 9.68
CA ASN A 20 17.26 3.80 9.68
C ASN A 20 16.92 4.89 8.66
N ILE A 21 17.21 6.15 8.98
CA ILE A 21 16.87 7.27 8.10
C ILE A 21 17.63 7.19 6.77
N GLU A 22 18.87 6.72 6.79
CA GLU A 22 19.71 6.60 5.59
C GLU A 22 19.08 5.66 4.57
N LEU A 23 18.45 4.57 5.03
CA LEU A 23 17.75 3.63 4.15
C LEU A 23 16.47 4.23 3.55
N ILE A 24 15.80 5.12 4.28
CA ILE A 24 14.61 5.84 3.80
C ILE A 24 15.02 6.88 2.76
N GLU A 25 16.15 7.57 2.95
CA GLU A 25 16.68 8.55 2.00
C GLU A 25 17.15 7.91 0.68
N GLU A 26 17.52 6.62 0.70
CA GLU A 26 17.86 5.86 -0.51
C GLU A 26 16.63 5.44 -1.33
N PHE A 27 15.43 5.40 -0.73
CA PHE A 27 14.21 4.98 -1.40
C PHE A 27 13.80 6.00 -2.47
N SER A 28 13.41 5.50 -3.66
CA SER A 28 12.76 6.35 -4.65
C SER A 28 11.77 5.59 -5.52
N CYS A 29 10.50 5.96 -5.43
CA CYS A 29 9.45 5.46 -6.32
C CYS A 29 9.32 6.24 -7.63
N GLY A 30 10.13 7.29 -7.82
CA GLY A 30 10.09 8.15 -9.00
C GLY A 30 9.05 9.29 -8.92
N LEU A 31 8.28 9.36 -7.83
CA LEU A 31 7.40 10.49 -7.50
C LEU A 31 7.95 11.20 -6.26
N GLU A 32 8.55 12.38 -6.46
CA GLU A 32 9.24 13.14 -5.41
C GLU A 32 8.32 13.44 -4.21
N GLU A 33 7.02 13.63 -4.45
CA GLU A 33 6.05 13.86 -3.38
C GLU A 33 5.90 12.64 -2.46
N LEU A 34 5.87 11.42 -3.01
CA LEU A 34 5.79 10.19 -2.22
C LEU A 34 7.12 9.87 -1.53
N ASP A 35 8.24 10.11 -2.20
CA ASP A 35 9.58 9.96 -1.62
C ASP A 35 9.73 10.88 -0.39
N LYS A 36 9.32 12.15 -0.50
CA LYS A 36 9.27 13.10 0.63
C LYS A 36 8.28 12.68 1.71
N LYS A 37 7.12 12.15 1.33
CA LYS A 37 6.11 11.67 2.31
C LYS A 37 6.66 10.55 3.16
N LEU A 38 7.45 9.62 2.62
CA LEU A 38 8.05 8.55 3.42
C LEU A 38 8.96 9.10 4.53
N ILE A 39 9.78 10.11 4.23
CA ILE A 39 10.62 10.80 5.23
C ILE A 39 9.73 11.44 6.31
N GLN A 40 8.69 12.17 5.90
CA GLN A 40 7.75 12.80 6.83
C GLN A 40 7.04 11.79 7.73
N MET A 41 6.67 10.62 7.21
CA MET A 41 6.00 9.56 7.99
C MET A 41 6.91 8.92 9.04
N LYS A 42 8.22 9.09 8.95
CA LYS A 42 9.14 8.68 10.01
C LYS A 42 9.03 9.60 11.23
N GLU A 43 8.78 10.89 10.98
CA GLU A 43 8.73 11.94 12.01
C GLU A 43 7.30 12.19 12.51
N ASN A 44 6.29 12.02 11.65
CA ASN A 44 4.91 12.38 11.91
C ASN A 44 3.95 11.21 11.62
N ASP A 45 2.99 10.98 12.50
CA ASP A 45 2.04 9.86 12.42
C ASP A 45 0.68 10.36 11.88
N GLU A 46 0.60 10.57 10.57
CA GLU A 46 -0.69 10.73 9.87
C GLU A 46 -1.39 9.38 9.63
N GLY A 47 -0.78 8.28 10.08
CA GLY A 47 -1.20 6.92 9.83
C GLY A 47 -0.05 5.94 10.04
N THR A 48 -0.42 4.67 10.24
CA THR A 48 0.56 3.61 10.42
C THR A 48 1.29 3.32 9.13
N THR A 49 2.61 3.55 9.15
CA THR A 49 3.50 3.26 8.02
C THR A 49 4.34 2.01 8.27
N PHE A 50 4.36 1.12 7.28
CA PHE A 50 5.26 -0.01 7.21
C PHE A 50 6.01 -0.02 5.89
N VAL A 51 7.22 -0.56 5.91
CA VAL A 51 8.06 -0.78 4.74
C VAL A 51 8.21 -2.28 4.47
N PHE A 52 8.37 -2.59 3.19
CA PHE A 52 8.77 -3.90 2.70
C PHE A 52 10.28 -3.87 2.52
N LEU A 53 11.02 -4.75 3.22
CA LEU A 53 12.46 -4.86 3.07
C LEU A 53 12.81 -6.12 2.30
N ASP A 54 13.69 -5.99 1.30
CA ASP A 54 14.33 -7.13 0.65
C ASP A 54 15.30 -7.79 1.65
N GLU A 55 15.12 -9.08 1.91
CA GLU A 55 15.96 -9.81 2.87
C GLU A 55 17.37 -10.11 2.36
N THR A 56 17.61 -9.97 1.05
CA THR A 56 18.90 -10.28 0.42
C THR A 56 19.88 -9.13 0.52
N ASN A 57 19.41 -7.89 0.37
CA ASN A 57 20.26 -6.68 0.34
C ASN A 57 19.84 -5.62 1.38
N GLY A 58 18.71 -5.80 2.06
CA GLY A 58 18.19 -4.87 3.07
C GLY A 58 17.50 -3.62 2.53
N GLN A 59 17.35 -3.49 1.20
CA GLN A 59 16.75 -2.31 0.58
C GLN A 59 15.23 -2.25 0.82
N ILE A 60 14.70 -1.03 0.83
CA ILE A 60 13.25 -0.81 0.82
C ILE A 60 12.71 -1.12 -0.57
N ILE A 61 11.87 -2.15 -0.65
CA ILE A 61 11.10 -2.51 -1.85
C ILE A 61 9.96 -1.52 -2.08
N GLY A 62 9.36 -1.05 -1.00
CA GLY A 62 8.17 -0.21 -1.03
C GLY A 62 7.70 0.13 0.38
N TYR A 63 6.64 0.92 0.45
CA TYR A 63 5.98 1.23 1.71
C TYR A 63 4.47 1.39 1.53
N CYS A 64 3.77 1.28 2.65
CA CYS A 64 2.36 1.58 2.75
C CYS A 64 2.09 2.34 4.04
N THR A 65 1.28 3.39 3.93
CA THR A 65 0.69 4.11 5.05
C THR A 65 -0.81 3.90 5.03
N TYR A 66 -1.37 3.42 6.14
CA TYR A 66 -2.82 3.29 6.29
C TYR A 66 -3.32 3.93 7.59
N CYS A 67 -4.58 4.33 7.59
CA CYS A 67 -5.25 4.93 8.75
C CYS A 67 -6.72 4.51 8.82
N ALA A 68 -7.34 4.70 9.99
CA ALA A 68 -8.79 4.60 10.12
C ALA A 68 -9.46 5.73 9.32
N SER A 69 -10.56 5.42 8.67
CA SER A 69 -11.31 6.34 7.83
C SER A 69 -12.80 6.02 7.86
N GLY A 70 -13.59 6.79 7.11
CA GLY A 70 -15.03 6.58 6.99
C GLY A 70 -15.51 6.95 5.60
N LEU A 71 -16.25 6.05 4.97
CA LEU A 71 -16.89 6.30 3.68
C LEU A 71 -18.29 6.89 3.93
N LYS A 72 -18.45 8.19 3.68
CA LYS A 72 -19.72 8.89 3.91
C LYS A 72 -20.62 8.75 2.69
N LYS A 73 -21.88 8.39 2.88
CA LYS A 73 -22.93 8.42 1.86
C LYS A 73 -24.00 9.42 2.26
N ALA A 74 -24.17 10.46 1.45
CA ALA A 74 -25.18 11.49 1.67
C ALA A 74 -26.54 11.06 1.09
N TYR A 75 -27.60 11.39 1.83
CA TYR A 75 -29.00 11.28 1.42
C TYR A 75 -29.65 12.66 1.59
N GLU A 76 -30.83 12.89 1.01
CA GLU A 76 -31.48 14.23 0.97
C GLU A 76 -31.55 14.94 2.33
N ASN A 77 -31.70 14.20 3.44
CA ASN A 77 -31.79 14.77 4.79
C ASN A 77 -30.93 14.05 5.85
N ASP A 78 -30.03 13.16 5.43
CA ASP A 78 -29.21 12.36 6.36
C ASP A 78 -27.89 11.94 5.73
N SER A 79 -26.97 11.38 6.53
CA SER A 79 -25.77 10.74 6.02
C SER A 79 -25.40 9.52 6.84
N ILE A 80 -25.04 8.45 6.15
CA ILE A 80 -24.47 7.25 6.77
C ILE A 80 -22.96 7.27 6.56
N THR A 81 -22.19 6.96 7.60
CA THR A 81 -20.74 6.75 7.48
C THR A 81 -20.43 5.28 7.70
N TYR A 82 -19.87 4.63 6.69
CA TYR A 82 -19.39 3.26 6.78
C TYR A 82 -17.96 3.26 7.33
N PRO A 83 -17.65 2.43 8.36
CA PRO A 83 -16.29 2.26 8.84
C PRO A 83 -15.36 1.78 7.73
N ALA A 84 -14.20 2.42 7.60
CA ALA A 84 -13.23 2.10 6.56
C ALA A 84 -11.79 2.12 7.07
N ALA A 85 -10.92 1.37 6.39
CA ALA A 85 -9.48 1.60 6.41
C ALA A 85 -9.10 2.34 5.12
N GLU A 86 -8.27 3.37 5.24
CA GLU A 86 -7.74 4.10 4.09
C GLU A 86 -6.28 3.72 3.87
N ILE A 87 -5.95 3.29 2.64
CA ILE A 87 -4.57 3.24 2.15
C ILE A 87 -4.24 4.64 1.66
N LYS A 88 -3.56 5.41 2.52
CA LYS A 88 -3.25 6.82 2.28
C LYS A 88 -2.11 6.98 1.28
N TYR A 89 -1.07 6.16 1.45
CA TYR A 89 0.09 6.15 0.57
C TYR A 89 0.51 4.71 0.30
N PHE A 90 0.80 4.41 -0.96
CA PHE A 90 1.36 3.13 -1.39
C PHE A 90 2.34 3.39 -2.52
N ALA A 91 3.59 2.98 -2.35
CA ALA A 91 4.62 3.18 -3.35
C ALA A 91 5.62 2.02 -3.38
N ILE A 92 6.10 1.72 -4.58
CA ILE A 92 7.13 0.70 -4.84
C ILE A 92 8.36 1.42 -5.37
N ASP A 93 9.53 1.05 -4.88
CA ASP A 93 10.80 1.59 -5.34
C ASP A 93 11.00 1.28 -6.82
N LYS A 94 11.52 2.25 -7.58
CA LYS A 94 11.69 2.17 -9.04
C LYS A 94 12.48 0.95 -9.49
N THR A 95 13.40 0.44 -8.67
CA THR A 95 14.20 -0.74 -8.99
C THR A 95 13.39 -2.03 -8.93
N TYR A 96 12.22 -2.04 -8.28
CA TYR A 96 11.29 -3.16 -8.19
C TYR A 96 10.02 -2.98 -9.02
N GLN A 97 9.79 -1.77 -9.53
CA GLN A 97 8.68 -1.51 -10.45
C GLN A 97 8.80 -2.36 -11.72
N HIS A 98 7.65 -2.74 -12.27
CA HIS A 98 7.53 -3.54 -13.49
C HIS A 98 8.17 -4.93 -13.48
N LYS A 99 8.77 -5.36 -12.36
CA LYS A 99 9.21 -6.76 -12.21
C LYS A 99 7.99 -7.68 -12.23
N SER A 100 8.09 -8.74 -13.02
CA SER A 100 7.08 -9.80 -13.06
C SER A 100 7.29 -10.70 -11.83
N TYR A 101 6.20 -11.05 -11.17
CA TYR A 101 6.18 -12.06 -10.12
C TYR A 101 5.87 -13.43 -10.72
N ASP A 102 4.94 -13.50 -11.67
CA ASP A 102 4.71 -14.65 -12.54
C ASP A 102 4.18 -14.16 -13.90
N ASP A 103 3.63 -15.07 -14.71
CA ASP A 103 3.11 -14.77 -16.06
C ASP A 103 1.94 -13.76 -16.04
N ASP A 104 1.16 -13.72 -14.95
CA ASP A 104 -0.08 -12.94 -14.83
C ASP A 104 0.03 -11.78 -13.83
N PHE A 105 0.96 -11.86 -12.87
CA PHE A 105 1.09 -10.92 -11.76
C PHE A 105 2.40 -10.13 -11.79
N LYS A 106 2.30 -8.82 -11.56
CA LYS A 106 3.46 -7.97 -11.29
C LYS A 106 3.80 -8.02 -9.81
N PHE A 107 5.05 -7.75 -9.50
CA PHE A 107 5.52 -7.69 -8.13
C PHE A 107 4.79 -6.63 -7.29
N SER A 108 4.39 -5.52 -7.91
CA SER A 108 3.54 -4.51 -7.27
C SER A 108 2.17 -5.04 -6.83
N ASP A 109 1.60 -6.00 -7.58
CA ASP A 109 0.31 -6.61 -7.28
C ASP A 109 0.46 -7.48 -6.02
N LEU A 110 1.53 -8.29 -5.93
CA LEU A 110 1.85 -9.05 -4.72
C LEU A 110 2.00 -8.14 -3.49
N MET A 111 2.74 -7.03 -3.60
CA MET A 111 2.91 -6.11 -2.48
C MET A 111 1.58 -5.51 -2.02
N LEU A 112 0.67 -5.17 -2.94
CA LEU A 112 -0.66 -4.70 -2.58
C LEU A 112 -1.50 -5.81 -1.93
N CYS A 113 -1.46 -7.05 -2.42
CA CYS A 113 -2.13 -8.18 -1.78
C CYS A 113 -1.69 -8.37 -0.33
N GLU A 114 -0.41 -8.19 -0.04
CA GLU A 114 0.10 -8.23 1.33
C GLU A 114 -0.44 -7.08 2.21
N VAL A 115 -0.56 -5.86 1.67
CA VAL A 115 -1.22 -4.75 2.38
C VAL A 115 -2.66 -5.14 2.71
N LEU A 116 -3.41 -5.64 1.73
CA LEU A 116 -4.81 -6.01 1.89
C LEU A 116 -4.98 -7.12 2.93
N LYS A 117 -4.14 -8.15 2.87
CA LYS A 117 -4.12 -9.24 3.87
C LYS A 117 -3.91 -8.68 5.28
N LYS A 118 -2.95 -7.78 5.46
CA LYS A 118 -2.69 -7.15 6.75
C LYS A 118 -3.88 -6.34 7.26
N LEU A 119 -4.56 -5.61 6.37
CA LEU A 119 -5.76 -4.87 6.73
C LEU A 119 -6.90 -5.82 7.14
N ILE A 120 -7.11 -6.91 6.39
CA ILE A 120 -8.11 -7.93 6.73
C ILE A 120 -7.83 -8.55 8.09
N GLU A 121 -6.57 -8.92 8.38
CA GLU A 121 -6.17 -9.43 9.71
C GLU A 121 -6.51 -8.43 10.83
N ILE A 122 -6.25 -7.13 10.62
CA ILE A 122 -6.64 -6.09 11.58
C ILE A 122 -8.15 -6.00 11.75
N SER A 123 -8.91 -6.13 10.65
CA SER A 123 -10.37 -6.11 10.67
C SER A 123 -10.96 -7.27 11.47
N GLU A 124 -10.34 -8.44 11.39
CA GLU A 124 -10.81 -9.66 12.06
C GLU A 124 -10.37 -9.74 13.52
N GLU A 125 -9.18 -9.24 13.86
CA GLU A 125 -8.57 -9.45 15.19
C GLU A 125 -8.66 -8.25 16.13
N ALA A 126 -8.74 -7.02 15.61
CA ALA A 126 -8.61 -5.80 16.42
C ALA A 126 -9.79 -4.84 16.29
N ILE A 127 -10.17 -4.45 15.06
CA ILE A 127 -11.22 -3.46 14.83
C ILE A 127 -11.87 -3.64 13.46
N SER A 128 -13.17 -3.93 13.43
CA SER A 128 -13.90 -4.18 12.18
C SER A 128 -14.04 -2.92 11.32
N PHE A 129 -13.87 -3.07 10.01
CA PHE A 129 -14.27 -2.09 9.02
C PHE A 129 -14.85 -2.76 7.78
N ASP A 130 -15.79 -2.07 7.12
CA ASP A 130 -16.54 -2.62 5.98
C ASP A 130 -15.82 -2.38 4.64
N TYR A 131 -14.99 -1.33 4.56
CA TYR A 131 -14.35 -0.90 3.32
C TYR A 131 -12.85 -0.69 3.49
N ILE A 132 -12.09 -0.99 2.43
CA ILE A 132 -10.74 -0.48 2.21
C ILE A 132 -10.83 0.50 1.06
N LEU A 133 -10.47 1.77 1.30
CA LEU A 133 -10.53 2.83 0.31
C LEU A 133 -9.17 3.46 0.08
N LEU A 134 -9.03 4.13 -1.07
CA LEU A 134 -7.87 4.92 -1.44
C LEU A 134 -8.27 5.98 -2.46
N TYR A 135 -7.48 7.04 -2.53
CA TYR A 135 -7.60 8.07 -3.56
C TYR A 135 -6.46 7.91 -4.56
N SER A 136 -6.77 7.30 -5.71
CA SER A 136 -5.77 7.02 -6.75
C SER A 136 -5.40 8.28 -7.51
N VAL A 137 -4.11 8.44 -7.81
CA VAL A 137 -3.68 9.32 -8.91
C VAL A 137 -4.15 8.73 -10.26
N PRO A 138 -4.41 9.56 -11.29
CA PRO A 138 -4.92 9.10 -12.58
C PRO A 138 -4.11 7.96 -13.21
N GLU A 139 -2.79 8.01 -13.07
CA GLU A 139 -1.84 7.05 -13.65
C GLU A 139 -1.94 5.66 -12.99
N ALA A 140 -2.39 5.60 -11.73
CA ALA A 140 -2.46 4.37 -10.95
C ALA A 140 -3.85 3.71 -10.97
N VAL A 141 -4.87 4.31 -11.59
CA VAL A 141 -6.24 3.79 -11.59
C VAL A 141 -6.31 2.36 -12.14
N ASN A 142 -5.62 2.09 -13.25
CA ASN A 142 -5.60 0.75 -13.86
C ASN A 142 -4.91 -0.29 -12.97
N PHE A 143 -3.94 0.13 -12.14
CA PHE A 143 -3.30 -0.75 -11.16
C PHE A 143 -4.30 -1.17 -10.08
N TYR A 144 -5.06 -0.24 -9.52
CA TYR A 144 -6.04 -0.60 -8.49
C TYR A 144 -7.22 -1.38 -9.07
N LYS A 145 -7.73 -1.02 -10.26
CA LYS A 145 -8.82 -1.75 -10.92
C LYS A 145 -8.48 -3.22 -11.18
N ARG A 146 -7.26 -3.52 -11.69
CA ARG A 146 -6.86 -4.92 -11.90
C ARG A 146 -6.67 -5.71 -10.60
N ASN A 147 -6.45 -5.00 -9.48
CA ASN A 147 -6.36 -5.59 -8.14
C ASN A 147 -7.72 -5.58 -7.40
N GLY A 148 -8.84 -5.39 -8.11
CA GLY A 148 -10.19 -5.56 -7.57
C GLY A 148 -10.81 -4.32 -6.93
N PHE A 149 -10.13 -3.16 -6.96
CA PHE A 149 -10.75 -1.92 -6.50
C PHE A 149 -11.79 -1.41 -7.51
N CYS A 150 -12.90 -0.91 -6.98
CA CYS A 150 -13.97 -0.27 -7.75
C CYS A 150 -13.98 1.24 -7.49
N GLU A 151 -14.46 2.01 -8.46
CA GLU A 151 -14.73 3.43 -8.25
C GLU A 151 -15.91 3.59 -7.29
N PHE A 152 -15.80 4.49 -6.32
CA PHE A 152 -16.83 4.79 -5.33
C PHE A 152 -17.36 6.22 -5.50
N THR A 153 -17.35 6.74 -6.72
CA THR A 153 -17.86 8.09 -7.05
C THR A 153 -19.33 8.28 -6.64
N GLU A 154 -20.11 7.21 -6.51
CA GLU A 154 -21.48 7.25 -5.98
C GLU A 154 -21.58 7.64 -4.49
N PHE A 155 -20.47 7.64 -3.75
CA PHE A 155 -20.38 8.08 -2.36
C PHE A 155 -19.87 9.52 -2.22
N MET A 156 -19.44 10.15 -3.32
CA MET A 156 -18.86 11.51 -3.33
C MET A 156 -19.87 12.58 -3.76
#